data_AF-A0A6N9VPL6-F1
#
_entry.id   AF-A0A6N9VPL6-F1
#
_cell.length_a   1.000
_cell.length_b   1.000
_cell.length_c   1.000
_cell.angle_alpha   90.00
_cell.angle_beta   90.00
_cell.angle_gamma   90.00
#
_symmetry.space_group_name_H-M   'P 1'
#
loop_
_entity.id
_entity.type
_entity.pdbx_description
1 polymer ?
#
loop_
_entity_poly.entity_id
_entity_poly.type
_entity_poly.pdbx_seq_one_letter_code
_entity_poly.pdbx_strand_id
1 'polypeptide(L)'
;WEALLTDAQSGFRLDSGPLFRVLYGERGASSQPWLSLVAHHLVVDGVSWRILLDDLEAAYAQAASGSGPVAPRERTSSVRQWA
;
A
#
# COMPACT_ATOMS: atom_id res chain seq x y z
N TRP A 1 -7.43 -7.99 15.82
CA TRP A 1 -7.46 -7.21 14.56
C TRP A 1 -7.58 -5.71 14.83
N GLU A 2 -8.63 -5.24 15.51
CA GLU A 2 -8.83 -3.81 15.79
C GLU A 2 -7.64 -3.15 16.50
N ALA A 3 -7.14 -3.74 17.60
CA ALA A 3 -5.96 -3.22 18.29
C ALA A 3 -4.70 -3.13 17.41
N LEU A 4 -4.50 -4.07 16.48
CA LEU A 4 -3.38 -4.05 15.54
C LEU A 4 -3.52 -2.91 14.52
N LEU A 5 -4.75 -2.63 14.06
CA LEU A 5 -5.02 -1.50 13.17
C LEU A 5 -4.80 -0.16 13.88
N THR A 6 -5.28 -0.03 15.12
CA THR A 6 -5.07 1.19 15.93
C THR A 6 -3.59 1.46 16.17
N ASP A 7 -2.81 0.43 16.50
CA ASP A 7 -1.36 0.54 16.67
C ASP A 7 -0.68 0.95 15.35
N ALA A 8 -1.03 0.29 14.25
CA ALA A 8 -0.46 0.62 12.95
C ALA A 8 -0.75 2.06 12.50
N GLN A 9 -1.92 2.61 12.83
CA GLN A 9 -2.34 3.98 12.48
C GLN A 9 -1.71 5.07 13.35
N SER A 10 -1.00 4.71 14.42
CA SER A 10 -0.45 5.66 15.39
C SER A 10 1.03 5.42 15.68
N GLY A 11 1.65 6.26 16.50
CA GLY A 11 3.03 6.04 16.96
C GLY A 11 4.09 6.11 15.84
N PHE A 12 3.87 6.88 14.78
CA PHE A 12 4.88 7.09 13.75
C PHE A 12 6.06 7.90 14.27
N ARG A 13 7.26 7.32 14.19
CA ARG A 13 8.54 8.03 14.36
C ARG A 13 8.96 8.62 13.03
N LEU A 14 8.91 9.94 12.92
CA LEU A 14 9.20 10.66 11.66
C LEU A 14 10.68 10.63 11.27
N ASP A 15 11.55 10.44 12.25
CA ASP A 15 13.01 10.42 12.12
C ASP A 15 13.56 9.04 11.75
N SER A 16 12.90 7.97 12.18
CA SER A 16 13.42 6.60 12.02
C SER A 16 12.53 5.69 11.16
N GLY A 17 11.30 6.10 10.85
CA GLY A 17 10.33 5.27 10.15
C GLY A 17 9.97 3.97 10.92
N PRO A 18 9.25 3.04 10.27
CA PRO A 18 8.67 3.14 8.93
C PRO A 18 7.43 4.06 8.89
N LEU A 19 7.30 4.86 7.82
CA LEU A 19 6.16 5.76 7.58
C LEU A 19 5.04 5.16 6.72
N PHE A 20 5.27 3.96 6.20
CA PHE A 20 4.29 3.15 5.51
C PHE A 20 4.28 1.77 6.15
N ARG A 21 3.11 1.29 6.53
CA ARG A 21 2.90 0.01 7.22
C ARG A 21 1.81 -0.76 6.49
N VAL A 22 1.97 -2.08 6.44
CA VAL A 22 1.03 -3.00 5.79
C VAL A 22 0.64 -4.08 6.78
N LEU A 23 -0.66 -4.31 6.93
CA LEU A 23 -1.18 -5.44 7.69
C LEU A 23 -2.01 -6.33 6.78
N TYR A 24 -1.77 -7.63 6.86
CA TYR A 24 -2.55 -8.65 6.18
C TYR A 24 -3.01 -9.69 7.20
N GLY A 25 -4.29 -10.06 7.16
CA GLY A 25 -4.80 -11.09 8.06
C GLY A 25 -6.30 -11.32 7.96
N GLU A 26 -6.77 -12.36 8.65
CA GLU A 26 -8.17 -12.76 8.69
C GLU A 26 -8.92 -12.08 9.85
N ARG A 27 -10.19 -11.72 9.65
CA ARG A 27 -11.07 -11.23 10.73
C ARG A 27 -11.79 -12.35 11.50
N GLY A 28 -11.10 -13.47 11.74
CA GLY A 28 -11.69 -14.66 12.39
C GLY A 28 -11.95 -15.80 11.40
N ALA A 29 -12.26 -16.99 11.94
CA ALA A 29 -12.15 -18.30 11.28
C ALA A 29 -12.98 -18.53 9.99
N SER A 30 -13.85 -17.60 9.59
CA SER A 30 -14.63 -17.67 8.35
C SER A 30 -14.62 -16.36 7.56
N SER A 31 -13.65 -15.50 7.81
CA SER A 31 -13.59 -14.16 7.20
C SER A 31 -12.69 -14.15 5.99
N GLN A 32 -13.12 -13.45 4.92
CA GLN A 32 -12.24 -13.10 3.82
C GLN A 32 -11.01 -12.36 4.37
N PRO A 33 -9.79 -12.60 3.85
CA PRO A 33 -8.59 -11.90 4.30
C PRO A 33 -8.69 -10.39 4.02
N TRP A 34 -8.11 -9.58 4.90
CA TRP A 34 -8.06 -8.12 4.80
C TRP A 34 -6.62 -7.67 4.62
N LEU A 35 -6.43 -6.68 3.74
CA LEU A 35 -5.21 -5.91 3.59
C LEU A 35 -5.47 -4.47 4.06
N SER A 36 -4.63 -3.97 4.97
CA SER A 36 -4.64 -2.58 5.41
C SER A 36 -3.32 -1.92 5.05
N LEU A 37 -3.41 -0.82 4.32
CA LEU A 37 -2.29 0.06 3.99
C LEU A 37 -2.40 1.32 4.85
N VAL A 38 -1.36 1.63 5.60
CA VAL A 38 -1.32 2.79 6.49
C VAL A 38 -0.09 3.61 6.14
N ALA A 39 -0.29 4.88 5.81
CA ALA A 39 0.81 5.79 5.48
C ALA A 39 0.68 7.09 6.27
N HIS A 40 1.81 7.62 6.73
CA HIS A 40 1.87 8.99 7.22
C HIS A 40 1.71 9.97 6.05
N HIS A 41 0.94 11.05 6.23
CA HIS A 41 0.67 12.04 5.17
C HIS A 41 1.93 12.79 4.65
N LEU A 42 3.07 12.60 5.31
CA LEU A 42 4.35 13.16 4.88
C LEU A 42 4.92 12.44 3.65
N VAL A 43 4.51 11.19 3.41
CA VAL A 43 5.04 10.36 2.32
C VAL A 43 3.99 9.98 1.26
N VAL A 44 2.70 10.18 1.55
CA VAL A 44 1.58 9.86 0.65
C VAL A 44 0.49 10.91 0.80
N ASP A 45 -0.13 11.31 -0.31
CA ASP A 45 -1.31 12.18 -0.36
C ASP A 45 -2.48 11.48 -1.08
N GLY A 46 -3.61 12.18 -1.20
CA GLY A 46 -4.82 11.64 -1.84
C GLY A 46 -4.62 11.21 -3.30
N VAL A 47 -3.76 11.89 -4.06
CA VAL A 47 -3.48 11.54 -5.47
C VAL A 47 -2.58 10.32 -5.53
N SER A 48 -1.57 10.27 -4.67
CA SER A 48 -0.62 9.17 -4.53
C SER A 48 -1.32 7.85 -4.22
N TRP A 49 -2.36 7.87 -3.38
CA TRP A 49 -3.12 6.66 -3.05
C TRP A 49 -3.74 5.98 -4.27
N ARG A 50 -4.30 6.75 -5.21
CA ARG A 50 -4.90 6.19 -6.42
C ARG A 50 -3.84 5.47 -7.27
N ILE A 51 -2.68 6.08 -7.45
CA ILE A 51 -1.57 5.48 -8.21
C ILE A 51 -1.07 4.20 -7.51
N LEU A 52 -0.83 4.26 -6.20
CA LEU A 52 -0.35 3.11 -5.42
C LEU A 52 -1.33 1.92 -5.45
N LEU A 53 -2.63 2.19 -5.37
CA LEU A 53 -3.65 1.15 -5.40
C LEU A 53 -3.80 0.54 -6.81
N ASP A 54 -3.79 1.38 -7.86
CA ASP A 54 -3.84 0.90 -9.26
C ASP A 54 -2.60 0.04 -9.60
N ASP A 55 -1.42 0.43 -9.12
CA ASP A 55 -0.18 -0.34 -9.27
C ASP A 55 -0.23 -1.65 -8.48
N LEU A 56 -0.72 -1.62 -7.24
CA LEU A 56 -0.85 -2.81 -6.40
C LEU A 56 -1.82 -3.83 -7.00
N GLU A 57 -2.96 -3.38 -7.53
CA GLU A 57 -3.93 -4.25 -8.20
C GLU A 57 -3.30 -4.93 -9.43
N ALA A 58 -2.61 -4.17 -10.28
CA ALA A 58 -1.95 -4.71 -11.46
C ALA A 58 -0.82 -5.69 -11.11
N ALA A 59 -0.03 -5.36 -10.10
CA ALA A 59 1.03 -6.22 -9.58
C ALA A 59 0.46 -7.53 -9.01
N TYR A 60 -0.63 -7.43 -8.25
CA TYR A 60 -1.32 -8.59 -7.68
C TYR A 60 -1.89 -9.49 -8.78
N ALA A 61 -2.52 -8.93 -9.81
CA ALA A 61 -3.06 -9.70 -10.93
C ALA A 61 -1.95 -10.47 -11.68
N GLN A 62 -0.80 -9.85 -11.94
CA GLN A 62 0.36 -10.51 -12.55
C GLN A 62 0.92 -11.64 -11.68
N ALA A 63 1.02 -11.40 -10.37
CA ALA A 63 1.49 -12.41 -9.43
C ALA A 63 0.52 -13.60 -9.35
N ALA A 64 -0.79 -13.33 -9.33
CA ALA A 64 -1.84 -14.34 -9.24
C ALA A 64 -1.98 -15.17 -10.52
N SER A 65 -1.68 -14.61 -11.70
CA SER A 65 -1.75 -15.33 -12.97
C SER A 65 -0.56 -16.25 -13.23
N GLY A 66 0.50 -16.18 -12.41
CA GLY A 66 1.71 -17.00 -12.57
C GLY A 66 2.49 -16.69 -13.85
N SER A 67 2.26 -15.53 -14.48
CA SER A 67 2.78 -15.19 -15.81
C SER A 67 4.26 -14.75 -15.82
N GLY A 68 4.97 -14.91 -14.70
CA GLY A 68 6.37 -14.54 -14.54
C GLY A 68 6.57 -13.45 -13.47
N PRO A 69 7.74 -12.79 -13.44
CA PRO A 69 8.02 -11.75 -12.46
C PRO A 69 7.07 -10.56 -12.65
N VAL A 70 6.62 -9.97 -11.53
CA VAL A 70 5.78 -8.77 -11.55
C VAL A 70 6.58 -7.62 -12.15
N ALA A 71 6.10 -7.08 -13.27
CA ALA A 71 6.65 -5.89 -13.88
C ALA A 71 5.92 -4.64 -13.35
N PRO A 72 6.65 -3.60 -12.90
CA PRO A 72 6.04 -2.31 -12.56
C PRO A 72 5.32 -1.71 -13.77
N ARG A 73 4.24 -0.97 -13.53
CA ARG A 73 3.58 -0.19 -14.58
C ARG A 73 4.53 0.89 -15.10
N GLU A 74 4.25 1.38 -16.31
CA GLU A 74 4.92 2.58 -16.81
C GLU A 74 4.66 3.74 -15.86
N ARG A 75 5.74 4.48 -15.55
CA ARG A 75 5.65 5.64 -14.64
C ARG A 75 4.68 6.66 -15.20
N THR A 76 3.78 7.14 -14.36
CA THR A 76 3.02 8.36 -14.66
C THR A 76 3.97 9.55 -14.78
N SER A 77 3.60 10.54 -15.58
CA SER A 77 4.40 11.76 -15.73
C SER A 77 4.59 12.45 -14.38
N SER A 78 5.84 12.76 -14.02
CA SER A 78 6.15 13.51 -12.81
C SER A 78 5.94 15.01 -13.04
N VAL A 79 5.64 15.77 -11.97
CA VAL A 79 5.56 17.25 -12.04
C VAL A 79 6.83 17.86 -12.64
N ARG A 80 8.00 17.26 -12.39
CA ARG A 80 9.28 17.69 -12.98
C ARG A 80 9.38 17.48 -14.50
N GLN A 81 8.60 16.57 -15.07
CA GLN A 81 8.57 16.31 -16.51
C GLN A 81 7.56 17.20 -17.26
N TRP A 82 6.74 17.98 -16.55
CA TRP A 82 5.79 18.93 -17.14
C TRP A 82 6.33 20.36 -17.22
N ALA A 83 7.44 20.65 -16.54
CA ALA A 83 8.14 21.94 -16.58
C ALA A 83 9.32 21.87 -17.56
#